data_AF-A0A3D9CF72-F1
#
_entry.id   AF-A0A3D9CF72-F1
#
_cell.length_a   1.000
_cell.length_b   1.000
_cell.length_c   1.000
_cell.angle_alpha   90.00
_cell.angle_beta   90.00
_cell.angle_gamma   90.00
#
_symmetry.space_group_name_H-M   'P 1'
#
loop_
_entity.id
_entity.type
_entity.pdbx_description
1 polymer ?
#
loop_
_entity_poly.entity_id
_entity_poly.type
_entity_poly.pdbx_seq_one_letter_code
_entity_poly.pdbx_strand_id
1 'polypeptide(L)'
;MTVPVFKEFLEQNPDVEIIMVSRKNFEALFAGIPNVVFKGINVDDYKGFFGLSKLGNELIKEFKPDYIANLHDVIRTKILDRIYRRKGLKVFKIDKGKEEKENLTDVWNLDKVQLKKTVERYADVFREMGFKLELSHKLRPGSEHKSGIGFAPFAQHKGKMLPLEKSFELARILAQKHTVYFFGGGKKETETLESWESKIPNTKSLSGKLSLTEELQKIAELEVMISMDSANMHLASLVGTRCVSIWCATHPYAGFLGFGQSEEDVVQVKDLSCRPCSVFGDKECYRGDWACIEEFSIQKVVEKI
;
A
#
# COMPACT_ATOMS: atom_id res chain seq x y z
N MET A 1 -2.65 -3.91 -0.56
CA MET A 1 -2.05 -5.05 0.18
C MET A 1 -2.94 -6.28 0.24
N THR A 2 -4.27 -6.16 0.38
CA THR A 2 -5.18 -7.33 0.39
C THR A 2 -5.34 -8.01 -0.99
N VAL A 3 -5.30 -7.23 -2.06
CA VAL A 3 -5.44 -7.70 -3.45
C VAL A 3 -4.58 -8.93 -3.80
N PRO A 4 -3.24 -8.94 -3.58
CA PRO A 4 -2.42 -10.13 -3.89
C PRO A 4 -2.83 -11.34 -3.05
N VAL A 5 -3.28 -11.13 -1.81
CA VAL A 5 -3.76 -12.22 -0.94
C VAL A 5 -5.01 -12.86 -1.54
N PHE A 6 -5.95 -12.08 -2.08
CA PHE A 6 -7.15 -12.61 -2.72
C PHE A 6 -6.80 -13.41 -3.98
N LYS A 7 -5.87 -12.90 -4.79
CA LYS A 7 -5.43 -13.60 -6.01
C LYS A 7 -4.87 -14.98 -5.68
N GLU A 8 -3.90 -15.08 -4.77
CA GLU A 8 -3.29 -16.37 -4.42
C GLU A 8 -4.24 -17.28 -3.63
N PHE A 9 -5.15 -16.69 -2.86
CA PHE A 9 -6.18 -17.44 -2.13
C PHE A 9 -7.16 -18.13 -3.07
N LEU A 10 -7.69 -17.42 -4.07
CA LEU A 10 -8.67 -17.98 -5.00
C LEU A 10 -8.04 -18.98 -5.99
N GLU A 11 -6.75 -18.82 -6.29
CA GLU A 11 -5.99 -19.85 -7.02
C GLU A 11 -5.88 -21.17 -6.24
N GLN A 12 -5.80 -21.11 -4.91
CA GLN A 12 -5.70 -22.28 -4.03
C GLN A 12 -7.07 -22.81 -3.58
N ASN A 13 -8.13 -22.02 -3.72
CA ASN A 13 -9.49 -22.33 -3.28
C ASN A 13 -10.49 -21.92 -4.38
N PRO A 14 -10.51 -22.60 -5.55
CA PRO A 14 -11.24 -22.16 -6.73
C PRO A 14 -12.77 -22.18 -6.57
N ASP A 15 -13.29 -22.95 -5.62
CA ASP A 15 -14.73 -23.04 -5.33
C ASP A 15 -15.23 -21.90 -4.43
N VAL A 16 -14.34 -21.03 -3.96
CA VAL A 16 -14.68 -19.90 -3.09
C VAL A 16 -14.99 -18.67 -3.93
N GLU A 17 -16.06 -17.96 -3.57
CA GLU A 17 -16.35 -16.62 -4.03
C GLU A 17 -16.06 -15.60 -2.92
N ILE A 18 -15.40 -14.49 -3.26
CA ILE A 18 -15.19 -13.38 -2.34
C ILE A 18 -16.06 -12.19 -2.74
N ILE A 19 -16.91 -11.76 -1.82
CA ILE A 19 -17.61 -10.47 -1.92
C ILE A 19 -16.77 -9.39 -1.21
N MET A 20 -16.10 -8.53 -1.99
CA MET A 20 -15.31 -7.43 -1.45
C MET A 20 -16.16 -6.16 -1.32
N VAL A 21 -16.48 -5.76 -0.09
CA VAL A 21 -17.21 -4.52 0.17
C VAL A 21 -16.23 -3.41 0.51
N SER A 22 -16.16 -2.36 -0.32
CA SER A 22 -15.27 -1.22 -0.09
C SER A 22 -15.78 0.05 -0.78
N ARG A 23 -15.07 1.16 -0.63
CA ARG A 23 -15.39 2.39 -1.37
C ARG A 23 -15.27 2.14 -2.87
N LYS A 24 -16.22 2.64 -3.65
CA LYS A 24 -16.30 2.43 -5.11
C LYS A 24 -15.00 2.73 -5.86
N ASN A 25 -14.26 3.76 -5.46
CA ASN A 25 -13.03 4.18 -6.13
C ASN A 25 -11.90 3.11 -6.11
N PHE A 26 -12.01 2.05 -5.31
CA PHE A 26 -11.02 0.97 -5.25
C PHE A 26 -11.36 -0.24 -6.11
N GLU A 27 -12.49 -0.23 -6.83
CA GLU A 27 -12.97 -1.34 -7.64
C GLU A 27 -11.92 -1.83 -8.65
N ALA A 28 -11.25 -0.90 -9.32
CA ALA A 28 -10.21 -1.20 -10.31
C ALA A 28 -9.04 -2.02 -9.75
N LEU A 29 -8.77 -1.96 -8.43
CA LEU A 29 -7.70 -2.76 -7.81
C LEU A 29 -8.00 -4.27 -7.78
N PHE A 30 -9.27 -4.64 -7.90
CA PHE A 30 -9.73 -6.04 -7.85
C PHE A 30 -10.14 -6.54 -9.24
N ALA A 31 -10.03 -5.71 -10.27
CA ALA A 31 -10.37 -6.07 -11.63
C ALA A 31 -9.52 -7.25 -12.11
N GLY A 32 -10.15 -8.20 -12.80
CA GLY A 32 -9.47 -9.38 -13.35
C GLY A 32 -9.12 -10.48 -12.34
N ILE A 33 -9.50 -10.35 -11.06
CA ILE A 33 -9.40 -11.47 -10.12
C ILE A 33 -10.65 -12.35 -10.29
N PRO A 34 -10.50 -13.63 -10.67
CA PRO A 34 -11.65 -14.54 -10.82
C PRO A 34 -12.34 -14.74 -9.48
N ASN A 35 -13.66 -14.95 -9.48
CA ASN A 35 -14.47 -15.21 -8.28
C ASN A 35 -14.42 -14.11 -7.22
N VAL A 36 -14.08 -12.87 -7.60
CA VAL A 36 -14.26 -11.68 -6.76
C VAL A 36 -15.42 -10.85 -7.29
N VAL A 37 -16.42 -10.64 -6.44
CA VAL A 37 -17.48 -9.66 -6.68
C VAL A 37 -17.18 -8.42 -5.85
N PHE A 38 -16.95 -7.29 -6.52
CA PHE A 38 -16.70 -6.02 -5.82
C PHE A 38 -18.00 -5.25 -5.60
N LYS A 39 -18.39 -5.06 -4.34
CA LYS A 39 -19.53 -4.23 -3.94
C LYS A 39 -19.03 -2.85 -3.53
N GLY A 40 -18.99 -1.93 -4.49
CA GLY A 40 -18.68 -0.54 -4.25
C GLY A 40 -19.79 0.18 -3.46
N ILE A 41 -19.45 0.74 -2.31
CA ILE A 41 -20.36 1.52 -1.46
C ILE A 41 -19.89 2.96 -1.32
N ASN A 42 -20.84 3.87 -1.11
CA ASN A 42 -20.55 5.17 -0.52
C ASN A 42 -20.78 5.08 1.00
N VAL A 43 -19.71 5.24 1.77
CA VAL A 43 -19.78 5.12 3.23
C VAL A 43 -20.65 6.20 3.87
N ASP A 44 -20.85 7.34 3.18
CA ASP A 44 -21.68 8.43 3.67
C ASP A 44 -23.18 8.10 3.65
N ASP A 45 -23.60 7.13 2.85
CA ASP A 45 -24.99 6.67 2.76
C ASP A 45 -25.40 5.83 3.98
N TYR A 46 -24.42 5.38 4.78
CA TYR A 46 -24.58 4.44 5.89
C TYR A 46 -24.07 5.00 7.23
N LYS A 47 -24.27 6.30 7.47
CA LYS A 47 -23.83 6.97 8.69
C LYS A 47 -24.53 6.45 9.95
N GLY A 48 -23.75 6.40 11.04
CA GLY A 48 -24.23 6.00 12.36
C GLY A 48 -24.62 4.53 12.46
N PHE A 49 -25.18 4.16 13.61
CA PHE A 49 -25.52 2.77 13.91
C PHE A 49 -26.63 2.21 13.00
N PHE A 50 -27.68 3.00 12.74
CA PHE A 50 -28.80 2.58 11.87
C PHE A 50 -28.37 2.42 10.42
N GLY A 51 -27.53 3.33 9.89
CA GLY A 51 -26.96 3.21 8.55
C GLY A 51 -26.13 1.93 8.39
N LEU A 52 -25.24 1.65 9.35
CA LEU A 52 -24.47 0.39 9.33
C LEU A 52 -25.35 -0.86 9.49
N SER A 53 -26.42 -0.78 10.28
CA SER A 53 -27.41 -1.86 10.39
C SER A 53 -28.12 -2.11 9.06
N LYS A 54 -28.52 -1.05 8.36
CA LYS A 54 -29.08 -1.12 7.00
C LYS A 54 -28.11 -1.79 6.04
N LEU A 55 -26.86 -1.33 5.98
CA LEU A 55 -25.80 -1.92 5.14
C LEU A 55 -25.63 -3.43 5.43
N GLY A 56 -25.44 -3.79 6.70
CA GLY A 56 -25.26 -5.19 7.08
C GLY A 56 -26.45 -6.07 6.69
N ASN A 57 -27.67 -5.55 6.79
CA ASN A 57 -28.87 -6.29 6.40
C ASN A 57 -28.99 -6.44 4.88
N GLU A 58 -28.68 -5.39 4.11
CA GLU A 58 -28.65 -5.43 2.64
C GLU A 58 -27.65 -6.47 2.14
N LEU A 59 -26.42 -6.45 2.67
CA LEU A 59 -25.37 -7.39 2.27
C LEU A 59 -25.73 -8.84 2.55
N ILE A 60 -26.32 -9.14 3.71
CA ILE A 60 -26.77 -10.51 4.04
C ILE A 60 -27.88 -10.96 3.11
N LYS A 61 -28.84 -10.08 2.83
CA LYS A 61 -29.98 -10.41 1.97
C LYS A 61 -29.54 -10.65 0.52
N GLU A 62 -28.64 -9.82 0.03
CA GLU A 62 -28.14 -9.85 -1.35
C GLU A 62 -27.22 -11.05 -1.58
N PHE A 63 -26.23 -11.27 -0.71
CA PHE A 63 -25.14 -12.22 -0.96
C PHE A 63 -25.23 -13.52 -0.16
N LYS A 64 -26.01 -13.56 0.93
CA LYS A 64 -26.17 -14.76 1.79
C LYS A 64 -24.83 -15.43 2.17
N PRO A 65 -23.87 -14.70 2.75
CA PRO A 65 -22.51 -15.19 2.95
C PRO A 65 -22.44 -16.31 3.99
N ASP A 66 -21.60 -17.32 3.76
CA ASP A 66 -21.28 -18.38 4.73
C ASP A 66 -20.36 -17.87 5.86
N TYR A 67 -19.42 -17.00 5.51
CA TYR A 67 -18.39 -16.46 6.39
C TYR A 67 -18.23 -14.95 6.21
N ILE A 68 -17.81 -14.27 7.28
CA ILE A 68 -17.47 -12.84 7.24
C ILE A 68 -15.98 -12.66 7.60
N ALA A 69 -15.22 -12.05 6.69
CA ALA A 69 -13.85 -11.58 6.92
C ALA A 69 -13.84 -10.06 7.16
N ASN A 70 -13.58 -9.62 8.39
CA ASN A 70 -13.33 -8.20 8.67
C ASN A 70 -11.82 -7.91 8.57
N LEU A 71 -11.41 -7.51 7.38
CA LEU A 71 -10.00 -7.19 7.04
C LEU A 71 -9.61 -5.74 7.39
N HIS A 72 -10.47 -4.95 8.04
CA HIS A 72 -10.20 -3.54 8.35
C HIS A 72 -10.09 -3.28 9.86
N ASP A 73 -10.93 -3.94 10.65
CA ASP A 73 -11.00 -3.88 12.12
C ASP A 73 -10.99 -2.44 12.70
N VAL A 74 -11.89 -1.59 12.21
CA VAL A 74 -12.11 -0.24 12.76
C VAL A 74 -13.49 -0.15 13.41
N ILE A 75 -13.79 0.97 14.08
CA ILE A 75 -15.04 1.15 14.83
C ILE A 75 -16.28 0.78 13.99
N ARG A 76 -16.38 1.27 12.75
CA ARG A 76 -17.52 1.00 11.86
C ARG A 76 -17.65 -0.49 11.52
N THR A 77 -16.55 -1.17 11.17
CA THR A 77 -16.61 -2.61 10.86
C THR A 77 -16.84 -3.45 12.10
N LYS A 78 -16.40 -3.01 13.30
CA LYS A 78 -16.74 -3.64 14.58
C LYS A 78 -18.23 -3.60 14.89
N ILE A 79 -18.94 -2.55 14.46
CA ILE A 79 -20.41 -2.50 14.56
C ILE A 79 -21.03 -3.54 13.62
N LEU A 80 -20.56 -3.63 12.37
CA LEU A 80 -20.99 -4.67 11.42
C LEU A 80 -20.74 -6.09 11.97
N ASP A 81 -19.59 -6.35 12.57
CA ASP A 81 -19.28 -7.64 13.19
C ASP A 81 -20.33 -8.04 14.24
N ARG A 82 -20.79 -7.08 15.05
CA ARG A 82 -21.83 -7.34 16.06
C ARG A 82 -23.17 -7.68 15.41
N ILE A 83 -23.52 -7.00 14.32
CA ILE A 83 -24.75 -7.28 13.55
C ILE A 83 -24.69 -8.69 12.96
N TYR A 84 -23.58 -9.05 12.30
CA TYR A 84 -23.41 -10.36 11.69
C TYR A 84 -23.43 -11.51 12.72
N ARG A 85 -22.73 -11.36 13.85
CA ARG A 85 -22.74 -12.35 14.94
C ARG A 85 -24.13 -12.55 15.54
N ARG A 86 -24.89 -11.48 15.75
CA ARG A 86 -26.28 -11.56 16.24
C ARG A 86 -27.20 -12.30 15.27
N LYS A 87 -26.84 -12.35 13.99
CA LYS A 87 -27.53 -13.11 12.96
C LYS A 87 -26.99 -14.53 12.75
N GLY A 88 -26.09 -14.99 13.62
CA GLY A 88 -25.55 -16.35 13.59
C GLY A 88 -24.38 -16.55 12.62
N LEU A 89 -23.86 -15.50 11.97
CA LEU A 89 -22.73 -15.62 11.06
C LEU A 89 -21.39 -15.68 11.80
N LYS A 90 -20.47 -16.50 11.30
CA LYS A 90 -19.09 -16.57 11.80
C LYS A 90 -18.27 -15.39 11.27
N VAL A 91 -17.65 -14.64 12.17
CA VAL A 91 -16.88 -13.43 11.85
C VAL A 91 -15.44 -13.59 12.30
N PHE A 92 -14.52 -13.56 11.34
CA PHE A 92 -13.07 -13.62 11.49
C PHE A 92 -12.48 -12.23 11.23
N LYS A 93 -11.39 -11.88 11.91
CA LYS A 93 -10.87 -10.52 11.88
C LYS A 93 -9.36 -10.52 11.79
N ILE A 94 -8.84 -9.53 11.09
CA ILE A 94 -7.41 -9.30 11.05
C ILE A 94 -6.87 -8.89 12.42
N ASP A 95 -5.79 -9.54 12.86
CA ASP A 95 -4.91 -8.98 13.87
C ASP A 95 -3.92 -7.99 13.23
N LYS A 96 -4.05 -6.72 13.59
CA LYS A 96 -3.22 -5.63 13.04
C LYS A 96 -1.86 -5.49 13.73
N GLY A 97 -1.58 -6.26 14.79
CA GLY A 97 -0.31 -6.23 15.52
C GLY A 97 -0.04 -4.88 16.14
N LYS A 98 -1.05 -4.29 16.80
CA LYS A 98 -0.94 -2.92 17.34
C LYS A 98 0.12 -2.82 18.43
N GLU A 99 0.08 -3.73 19.39
CA GLU A 99 1.04 -3.77 20.51
C GLU A 99 2.46 -4.02 20.01
N GLU A 100 2.64 -4.95 19.07
CA GLU A 100 3.94 -5.19 18.43
C GLU A 100 4.47 -3.94 17.72
N LYS A 101 3.61 -3.19 17.04
CA LYS A 101 3.97 -1.93 16.36
C LYS A 101 4.28 -0.81 17.34
N GLU A 102 3.55 -0.72 18.44
CA GLU A 102 3.83 0.20 19.54
C GLU A 102 5.23 -0.06 20.10
N ASN A 103 5.53 -1.32 20.45
CA ASN A 103 6.85 -1.76 20.91
C ASN A 103 7.96 -1.53 19.86
N LEU A 104 7.68 -1.76 18.58
CA LEU A 104 8.64 -1.49 17.51
C LEU A 104 8.98 0.00 17.40
N THR A 105 8.00 0.88 17.64
CA THR A 105 8.20 2.33 17.58
C THR A 105 8.66 2.97 18.87
N ASP A 106 8.78 2.20 19.95
CA ASP A 106 9.39 2.68 21.18
C ASP A 106 10.86 3.01 20.92
N VAL A 107 11.22 4.27 21.15
CA VAL A 107 12.58 4.80 20.92
C VAL A 107 13.60 4.23 21.91
N TRP A 108 13.13 3.72 23.05
CA TRP A 108 13.96 3.04 24.05
C TRP A 108 14.15 1.55 23.74
N ASN A 109 13.34 0.99 22.84
CA ASN A 109 13.55 -0.34 22.32
C ASN A 109 14.65 -0.31 21.24
N LEU A 110 15.86 -0.73 21.64
CA LEU A 110 17.02 -0.85 20.76
C LEU A 110 17.01 -2.16 19.94
N ASP A 111 16.30 -3.19 20.41
CA ASP A 111 16.20 -4.50 19.76
C ASP A 111 15.00 -4.57 18.81
N LYS A 112 15.04 -3.70 17.79
CA LYS A 112 13.97 -3.61 16.78
C LYS A 112 14.06 -4.79 15.81
N VAL A 113 12.99 -5.57 15.72
CA VAL A 113 12.91 -6.76 14.85
C VAL A 113 11.82 -6.62 13.79
N GLN A 114 11.97 -7.37 12.69
CA GLN A 114 10.96 -7.45 11.64
C GLN A 114 9.67 -8.08 12.19
N LEU A 115 8.57 -7.33 12.16
CA LEU A 115 7.24 -7.84 12.50
C LEU A 115 6.65 -8.62 11.33
N LYS A 116 5.61 -9.41 11.63
CA LYS A 116 4.84 -10.14 10.63
C LYS A 116 4.31 -9.20 9.54
N LYS A 117 4.60 -9.56 8.27
CA LYS A 117 4.16 -8.81 7.08
C LYS A 117 2.64 -8.65 7.09
N THR A 118 2.14 -7.48 6.71
CA THR A 118 0.69 -7.18 6.75
C THR A 118 -0.10 -8.07 5.78
N VAL A 119 0.51 -8.49 4.67
CA VAL A 119 -0.09 -9.49 3.75
C VAL A 119 -0.33 -10.84 4.43
N GLU A 120 0.58 -11.27 5.30
CA GLU A 120 0.40 -12.49 6.08
C GLU A 120 -0.72 -12.34 7.12
N ARG A 121 -0.85 -11.16 7.73
CA ARG A 121 -1.96 -10.86 8.65
C ARG A 121 -3.32 -10.91 7.95
N TYR A 122 -3.39 -10.52 6.67
CA TYR A 122 -4.60 -10.73 5.86
C TYR A 122 -4.82 -12.22 5.56
N ALA A 123 -3.76 -12.95 5.21
CA ALA A 123 -3.84 -14.39 4.92
C ALA A 123 -4.28 -15.21 6.14
N ASP A 124 -3.82 -14.84 7.34
CA ASP A 124 -4.20 -15.51 8.59
C ASP A 124 -5.72 -15.52 8.80
N VAL A 125 -6.44 -14.48 8.39
CA VAL A 125 -7.91 -14.46 8.50
C VAL A 125 -8.54 -15.61 7.71
N PHE A 126 -8.03 -15.90 6.52
CA PHE A 126 -8.49 -17.02 5.70
C PHE A 126 -8.03 -18.38 6.25
N ARG A 127 -6.82 -18.44 6.83
CA ARG A 127 -6.34 -19.66 7.51
C ARG A 127 -7.17 -19.98 8.74
N GLU A 128 -7.54 -18.98 9.53
CA GLU A 128 -8.43 -19.14 10.69
C GLU A 128 -9.84 -19.59 10.29
N MET A 129 -10.31 -19.21 9.10
CA MET A 129 -11.55 -19.74 8.52
C MET A 129 -11.47 -21.23 8.15
N GLY A 130 -10.28 -21.82 8.14
CA GLY A 130 -10.04 -23.22 7.79
C GLY A 130 -9.58 -23.45 6.35
N PHE A 131 -9.29 -22.39 5.59
CA PHE A 131 -8.82 -22.53 4.21
C PHE A 131 -7.30 -22.71 4.14
N LYS A 132 -6.85 -23.42 3.10
CA LYS A 132 -5.43 -23.51 2.77
C LYS A 132 -4.99 -22.24 2.06
N LEU A 133 -3.95 -21.57 2.58
CA LEU A 133 -3.37 -20.40 1.94
C LEU A 133 -1.89 -20.26 2.29
N GLU A 134 -1.05 -20.45 1.29
CA GLU A 134 0.38 -20.15 1.35
C GLU A 134 0.69 -19.02 0.37
N LEU A 135 1.28 -17.91 0.85
CA LEU A 135 1.64 -16.80 -0.02
C LEU A 135 3.03 -17.02 -0.62
N SER A 136 3.16 -16.82 -1.94
CA SER A 136 4.41 -17.00 -2.66
C SER A 136 5.45 -15.93 -2.32
N HIS A 137 4.96 -14.73 -1.92
CA HIS A 137 5.77 -13.52 -1.80
C HIS A 137 6.61 -13.23 -3.05
N LYS A 138 6.05 -13.47 -4.24
CA LYS A 138 6.70 -13.18 -5.51
C LYS A 138 5.90 -12.17 -6.31
N LEU A 139 6.61 -11.24 -6.96
CA LEU A 139 6.02 -10.39 -7.98
C LEU A 139 5.57 -11.24 -9.16
N ARG A 140 4.47 -10.83 -9.78
CA ARG A 140 3.89 -11.48 -10.97
C ARG A 140 3.80 -10.43 -12.08
N PRO A 141 4.82 -10.31 -12.95
CA PRO A 141 4.89 -9.26 -13.97
C PRO A 141 3.64 -9.24 -14.84
N GLY A 142 3.04 -8.05 -14.96
CA GLY A 142 1.86 -7.82 -15.80
C GLY A 142 2.17 -7.44 -17.25
N SER A 143 3.43 -7.13 -17.57
CA SER A 143 3.89 -6.78 -18.92
C SER A 143 5.27 -7.39 -19.20
N GLU A 144 5.47 -7.87 -20.43
CA GLU A 144 6.77 -8.30 -20.96
C GLU A 144 7.60 -7.12 -21.49
N HIS A 145 6.93 -6.11 -22.05
CA HIS A 145 7.57 -4.90 -22.56
C HIS A 145 7.59 -3.83 -21.47
N LYS A 146 8.79 -3.50 -21.01
CA LYS A 146 9.02 -2.52 -19.96
C LYS A 146 9.90 -1.38 -20.48
N SER A 147 9.54 -0.14 -20.14
CA SER A 147 10.30 1.04 -20.52
C SER A 147 10.13 2.18 -19.50
N GLY A 148 11.23 2.85 -19.21
CA GLY A 148 11.24 4.06 -18.39
C GLY A 148 11.00 3.81 -16.89
N ILE A 149 11.08 4.90 -16.13
CA ILE A 149 11.04 4.90 -14.67
C ILE A 149 9.80 5.62 -14.20
N GLY A 150 9.04 5.00 -13.30
CA GLY A 150 8.01 5.71 -12.55
C GLY A 150 8.60 6.35 -11.31
N PHE A 151 8.23 7.58 -11.02
CA PHE A 151 8.65 8.26 -9.80
C PHE A 151 7.45 8.88 -9.07
N ALA A 152 7.21 8.41 -7.84
CA ALA A 152 6.17 8.89 -6.94
C ALA A 152 6.82 9.52 -5.68
N PRO A 153 7.14 10.83 -5.70
CA PRO A 153 7.93 11.48 -4.66
C PRO A 153 7.13 11.85 -3.41
N PHE A 154 5.83 11.59 -3.37
CA PHE A 154 4.93 12.01 -2.30
C PHE A 154 4.51 10.83 -1.40
N ALA A 155 4.18 11.19 -0.17
CA ALA A 155 3.54 10.33 0.81
C ALA A 155 2.59 11.16 1.68
N GLN A 156 1.68 10.50 2.39
CA GLN A 156 0.66 11.19 3.19
C GLN A 156 1.25 12.06 4.33
N HIS A 157 2.41 11.68 4.88
CA HIS A 157 3.00 12.34 6.04
C HIS A 157 4.42 12.82 5.73
N LYS A 158 4.78 13.97 6.30
CA LYS A 158 6.13 14.57 6.17
C LYS A 158 7.23 13.59 6.53
N GLY A 159 7.05 12.79 7.59
CA GLY A 159 8.03 11.80 8.03
C GLY A 159 8.29 10.67 7.03
N LYS A 160 7.51 10.57 5.94
CA LYS A 160 7.70 9.59 4.85
C LYS A 160 8.21 10.21 3.56
N MET A 161 8.45 11.52 3.52
CA MET A 161 8.85 12.22 2.31
C MET A 161 10.29 12.70 2.42
N LEU A 162 11.01 12.67 1.30
CA LEU A 162 12.22 13.47 1.15
C LEU A 162 11.84 14.95 0.96
N PRO A 163 12.75 15.90 1.25
CA PRO A 163 12.56 17.28 0.84
C PRO A 163 12.40 17.33 -0.68
N LEU A 164 11.55 18.24 -1.17
CA LEU A 164 11.21 18.30 -2.60
C LEU A 164 12.45 18.58 -3.44
N GLU A 165 13.43 19.30 -2.91
CA GLU A 165 14.69 19.62 -3.55
C GLU A 165 15.51 18.35 -3.82
N LYS A 166 15.57 17.42 -2.86
CA LYS A 166 16.25 16.12 -3.05
C LYS A 166 15.52 15.26 -4.08
N SER A 167 14.19 15.23 -4.02
CA SER A 167 13.37 14.48 -4.98
C SER A 167 13.50 15.06 -6.40
N PHE A 168 13.53 16.38 -6.54
CA PHE A 168 13.76 17.07 -7.80
C PHE A 168 15.14 16.73 -8.38
N GLU A 169 16.18 16.77 -7.55
CA GLU A 169 17.54 16.45 -7.98
C GLU A 169 17.67 14.97 -8.39
N LEU A 170 17.04 14.05 -7.65
CA LEU A 170 16.97 12.65 -8.03
C LEU A 170 16.30 12.48 -9.41
N ALA A 171 15.14 13.12 -9.63
CA ALA A 171 14.47 13.09 -10.92
C ALA A 171 15.37 13.63 -12.04
N ARG A 172 16.10 14.72 -11.78
CA ARG A 172 17.03 15.34 -12.74
C ARG A 172 18.17 14.41 -13.13
N ILE A 173 18.74 13.67 -12.17
CA ILE A 173 19.82 12.70 -12.45
C ILE A 173 19.28 11.52 -13.27
N LEU A 174 18.15 10.94 -12.87
CA LEU A 174 17.53 9.80 -13.57
C LEU A 174 17.16 10.14 -15.02
N ALA A 175 16.62 11.34 -15.23
CA ALA A 175 16.17 11.82 -16.53
C ALA A 175 17.29 11.95 -17.57
N GLN A 176 18.56 12.00 -17.15
CA GLN A 176 19.72 12.02 -18.05
C GLN A 176 19.85 10.75 -18.90
N LYS A 177 19.34 9.61 -18.39
CA LYS A 177 19.48 8.29 -19.04
C LYS A 177 18.14 7.61 -19.33
N HIS A 178 17.09 7.93 -18.59
CA HIS A 178 15.80 7.25 -18.68
C HIS A 178 14.65 8.25 -18.79
N THR A 179 13.59 7.91 -19.50
CA THR A 179 12.34 8.68 -19.43
C THR A 179 11.70 8.49 -18.05
N VAL A 180 11.41 9.59 -17.36
CA VAL A 180 10.80 9.56 -16.02
C VAL A 180 9.34 9.97 -16.08
N TYR A 181 8.45 9.11 -15.60
CA TYR A 181 7.02 9.36 -15.48
C TYR A 181 6.67 9.70 -14.03
N PHE A 182 6.12 10.88 -13.78
CA PHE A 182 5.74 11.28 -12.43
C PHE A 182 4.34 10.83 -12.06
N PHE A 183 4.21 10.23 -10.88
CA PHE A 183 2.94 9.80 -10.28
C PHE A 183 2.66 10.61 -9.02
N GLY A 184 1.41 11.01 -8.83
CA GLY A 184 0.96 11.86 -7.74
C GLY A 184 -0.54 12.10 -7.80
N GLY A 185 -1.08 12.71 -6.76
CA GLY A 185 -2.51 12.93 -6.61
C GLY A 185 -2.86 14.28 -5.98
N GLY A 186 -3.98 14.84 -6.44
CA GLY A 186 -4.49 16.10 -5.92
C GLY A 186 -3.74 17.32 -6.44
N LYS A 187 -4.34 18.50 -6.18
CA LYS A 187 -3.96 19.74 -6.85
C LYS A 187 -2.50 20.14 -6.62
N LYS A 188 -2.02 20.09 -5.37
CA LYS A 188 -0.67 20.54 -5.00
C LYS A 188 0.44 19.65 -5.58
N GLU A 189 0.24 18.34 -5.56
CA GLU A 189 1.21 17.39 -6.11
C GLU A 189 1.28 17.53 -7.63
N THR A 190 0.12 17.64 -8.30
CA THR A 190 0.05 17.87 -9.75
C THR A 190 0.77 19.17 -10.15
N GLU A 191 0.49 20.29 -9.49
CA GLU A 191 1.17 21.57 -9.77
C GLU A 191 2.70 21.47 -9.62
N THR A 192 3.16 20.74 -8.59
CA THR A 192 4.60 20.53 -8.36
C THR A 192 5.23 19.71 -9.49
N LEU A 193 4.61 18.59 -9.86
CA LEU A 193 5.15 17.68 -10.88
C LEU A 193 5.09 18.27 -12.30
N GLU A 194 4.07 19.07 -12.62
CA GLU A 194 4.01 19.80 -13.89
C GLU A 194 5.08 20.90 -13.95
N SER A 195 5.36 21.56 -12.82
CA SER A 195 6.52 22.46 -12.74
C SER A 195 7.84 21.72 -12.99
N TRP A 196 7.99 20.50 -12.46
CA TRP A 196 9.19 19.69 -12.69
C TRP A 196 9.31 19.23 -14.15
N GLU A 197 8.20 18.81 -14.75
CA GLU A 197 8.13 18.44 -16.18
C GLU A 197 8.63 19.57 -17.08
N SER A 198 8.26 20.82 -16.79
CA SER A 198 8.74 21.98 -17.57
C SER A 198 10.24 22.29 -17.42
N LYS A 199 10.89 21.79 -16.36
CA LYS A 199 12.28 22.12 -15.99
C LYS A 199 13.26 20.98 -16.24
N ILE A 200 12.79 19.74 -16.25
CA ILE A 200 13.61 18.54 -16.39
C ILE A 200 13.28 17.88 -17.73
N PRO A 201 14.19 17.91 -18.73
CA PRO A 201 14.00 17.19 -19.99
C PRO A 201 13.77 15.70 -19.76
N ASN A 202 13.11 15.02 -20.71
CA ASN A 202 12.87 13.57 -20.64
C ASN A 202 12.01 13.13 -19.43
N THR A 203 11.13 14.01 -18.97
CA THR A 203 10.16 13.72 -17.91
C THR A 203 8.74 13.98 -18.39
N LYS A 204 7.76 13.30 -17.79
CA LYS A 204 6.34 13.46 -18.10
C LYS A 204 5.50 13.34 -16.84
N SER A 205 4.70 14.36 -16.51
CA SER A 205 3.77 14.28 -15.38
C SER A 205 2.50 13.53 -15.80
N LEU A 206 2.17 12.47 -15.06
CA LEU A 206 0.91 11.72 -15.18
C LEU A 206 -0.05 12.03 -14.03
N SER A 207 0.36 12.87 -13.08
CA SER A 207 -0.40 13.20 -11.86
C SER A 207 -1.77 13.78 -12.18
N GLY A 208 -2.83 13.11 -11.71
CA GLY A 208 -4.21 13.53 -11.95
C GLY A 208 -4.70 13.41 -13.40
N LYS A 209 -3.93 12.79 -14.30
CA LYS A 209 -4.26 12.64 -15.72
C LYS A 209 -4.78 11.23 -16.08
N LEU A 210 -4.62 10.26 -15.19
CA LEU A 210 -4.99 8.86 -15.40
C LEU A 210 -6.09 8.44 -14.42
N SER A 211 -6.99 7.58 -14.88
CA SER A 211 -7.81 6.74 -14.00
C SER A 211 -6.95 5.69 -13.29
N LEU A 212 -7.45 5.09 -12.21
CA LEU A 212 -6.71 4.05 -11.47
C LEU A 212 -6.35 2.84 -12.36
N THR A 213 -7.22 2.46 -13.30
CA THR A 213 -6.93 1.37 -14.26
C THR A 213 -5.79 1.74 -15.20
N GLU A 214 -5.82 2.95 -15.77
CA GLU A 214 -4.75 3.45 -16.65
C GLU A 214 -3.44 3.64 -15.88
N GLU A 215 -3.50 4.06 -14.62
CA GLU A 215 -2.33 4.16 -13.75
C GLU A 215 -1.71 2.78 -13.50
N LEU A 216 -2.51 1.77 -13.15
CA LEU A 216 -2.03 0.40 -12.98
C LEU A 216 -1.40 -0.15 -14.27
N GLN A 217 -2.04 0.06 -15.41
CA GLN A 217 -1.49 -0.35 -16.71
C GLN A 217 -0.16 0.35 -16.97
N LYS A 218 -0.08 1.67 -16.77
CA LYS A 218 1.16 2.40 -16.98
C LYS A 218 2.26 1.93 -16.05
N ILE A 219 1.94 1.61 -14.79
CA ILE A 219 2.92 1.07 -13.83
C ILE A 219 3.42 -0.31 -14.28
N ALA A 220 2.57 -1.16 -14.86
CA ALA A 220 2.95 -2.48 -15.36
C ALA A 220 4.01 -2.41 -16.48
N GLU A 221 3.96 -1.34 -17.29
CA GLU A 221 4.88 -1.07 -18.40
C GLU A 221 6.21 -0.43 -17.96
N LEU A 222 6.40 -0.09 -16.68
CA LEU A 222 7.65 0.51 -16.20
C LEU A 222 8.71 -0.57 -15.95
N GLU A 223 9.98 -0.21 -16.18
CA GLU A 223 11.12 -1.02 -15.74
C GLU A 223 11.16 -1.10 -14.21
N VAL A 224 10.96 0.05 -13.56
CA VAL A 224 11.02 0.21 -12.11
C VAL A 224 10.15 1.38 -11.65
N MET A 225 9.51 1.20 -10.50
CA MET A 225 8.83 2.27 -9.76
C MET A 225 9.73 2.72 -8.60
N ILE A 226 10.09 4.00 -8.55
CA ILE A 226 10.72 4.63 -7.40
C ILE A 226 9.63 5.34 -6.61
N SER A 227 9.48 5.00 -5.34
CA SER A 227 8.39 5.55 -4.51
C SER A 227 8.84 5.74 -3.07
N MET A 228 8.23 6.71 -2.39
CA MET A 228 8.25 6.75 -0.93
C MET A 228 7.52 5.52 -0.35
N ASP A 229 7.56 5.32 0.98
CA ASP A 229 6.67 4.38 1.68
C ASP A 229 5.19 4.84 1.58
N SER A 230 4.60 4.65 0.41
CA SER A 230 3.28 5.14 0.00
C SER A 230 2.52 4.15 -0.88
N ALA A 231 1.34 4.54 -1.37
CA ALA A 231 0.47 3.67 -2.14
C ALA A 231 1.13 3.16 -3.43
N ASN A 232 1.92 3.97 -4.13
CA ASN A 232 2.51 3.61 -5.42
C ASN A 232 3.47 2.41 -5.33
N MET A 233 4.20 2.25 -4.21
CA MET A 233 4.99 1.04 -3.93
C MET A 233 4.10 -0.22 -3.95
N HIS A 234 2.93 -0.15 -3.31
CA HIS A 234 1.99 -1.26 -3.30
C HIS A 234 1.33 -1.49 -4.65
N LEU A 235 0.99 -0.43 -5.40
CA LEU A 235 0.43 -0.55 -6.75
C LEU A 235 1.42 -1.24 -7.69
N ALA A 236 2.70 -0.89 -7.62
CA ALA A 236 3.77 -1.58 -8.37
C ALA A 236 3.82 -3.08 -8.05
N SER A 237 3.63 -3.46 -6.78
CA SER A 237 3.55 -4.87 -6.39
C SER A 237 2.36 -5.61 -7.03
N LEU A 238 1.21 -4.93 -7.22
CA LEU A 238 0.01 -5.55 -7.80
C LEU A 238 0.19 -5.97 -9.25
N VAL A 239 0.96 -5.19 -10.00
CA VAL A 239 1.20 -5.39 -11.44
C VAL A 239 2.58 -5.98 -11.74
N GLY A 240 3.29 -6.42 -10.69
CA GLY A 240 4.58 -7.08 -10.82
C GLY A 240 5.71 -6.20 -11.37
N THR A 241 5.68 -4.91 -11.03
CA THR A 241 6.76 -3.96 -11.34
C THR A 241 7.71 -3.88 -10.16
N ARG A 242 9.02 -4.02 -10.42
CA ARG A 242 10.07 -3.85 -9.41
C ARG A 242 9.93 -2.47 -8.78
N CYS A 243 10.06 -2.38 -7.46
CA CYS A 243 9.95 -1.10 -6.77
C CYS A 243 11.17 -0.83 -5.90
N VAL A 244 11.85 0.29 -6.15
CA VAL A 244 12.87 0.85 -5.27
C VAL A 244 12.17 1.83 -4.32
N SER A 245 12.03 1.42 -3.06
CA SER A 245 11.25 2.16 -2.06
C SER A 245 12.16 2.97 -1.14
N ILE A 246 11.78 4.21 -0.88
CA ILE A 246 12.49 5.16 -0.03
C ILE A 246 11.81 5.23 1.34
N TRP A 247 12.58 4.97 2.40
CA TRP A 247 12.08 4.94 3.77
C TRP A 247 12.80 5.97 4.65
N CYS A 248 12.00 6.86 5.23
CA CYS A 248 12.44 7.97 6.08
C CYS A 248 12.24 7.63 7.57
N ALA A 249 11.20 8.17 8.23
CA ALA A 249 10.92 7.92 9.64
C ALA A 249 10.25 6.55 9.90
N THR A 250 9.69 5.93 8.86
CA THR A 250 9.12 4.58 8.90
C THR A 250 10.15 3.52 8.53
N HIS A 251 9.81 2.25 8.72
CA HIS A 251 10.71 1.13 8.44
C HIS A 251 9.95 -0.11 7.95
N PRO A 252 10.52 -0.92 7.03
CA PRO A 252 9.91 -2.17 6.58
C PRO A 252 9.58 -3.15 7.71
N TYR A 253 10.30 -3.05 8.85
CA TYR A 253 10.05 -3.85 10.05
C TYR A 253 8.62 -3.76 10.56
N ALA A 254 7.89 -2.67 10.27
CA ALA A 254 6.47 -2.56 10.63
C ALA A 254 5.55 -3.50 9.81
N GLY A 255 6.10 -4.23 8.84
CA GLY A 255 5.39 -5.21 8.02
C GLY A 255 4.69 -4.61 6.80
N PHE A 256 5.09 -3.43 6.34
CA PHE A 256 4.44 -2.69 5.25
C PHE A 256 5.21 -2.71 3.92
N LEU A 257 6.27 -3.52 3.79
CA LEU A 257 6.96 -3.67 2.50
C LEU A 257 5.99 -4.21 1.41
N GLY A 258 6.20 -3.80 0.16
CA GLY A 258 5.44 -4.28 -1.00
C GLY A 258 5.39 -5.80 -1.11
N PHE A 259 4.29 -6.35 -1.62
CA PHE A 259 4.15 -7.79 -1.78
C PHE A 259 5.14 -8.29 -2.83
N GLY A 260 6.05 -9.19 -2.44
CA GLY A 260 7.09 -9.73 -3.30
C GLY A 260 8.20 -8.75 -3.68
N GLN A 261 8.20 -7.55 -3.10
CA GLN A 261 9.32 -6.62 -3.25
C GLN A 261 10.57 -7.14 -2.53
N SER A 262 11.74 -6.97 -3.16
CA SER A 262 13.02 -7.33 -2.56
C SER A 262 13.42 -6.35 -1.46
N GLU A 263 13.99 -6.87 -0.37
CA GLU A 263 14.60 -6.03 0.68
C GLU A 263 15.84 -5.28 0.17
N GLU A 264 16.50 -5.79 -0.88
CA GLU A 264 17.62 -5.10 -1.53
C GLU A 264 17.19 -3.80 -2.22
N ASP A 265 15.90 -3.65 -2.53
CA ASP A 265 15.33 -2.45 -3.14
C ASP A 265 14.79 -1.45 -2.10
N VAL A 266 15.06 -1.68 -0.81
CA VAL A 266 14.79 -0.72 0.27
C VAL A 266 15.96 0.24 0.40
N VAL A 267 15.71 1.53 0.17
CA VAL A 267 16.71 2.59 0.34
C VAL A 267 16.35 3.43 1.55
N GLN A 268 17.30 3.54 2.48
CA GLN A 268 17.12 4.23 3.75
C GLN A 268 18.48 4.62 4.34
N VAL A 269 18.50 5.61 5.25
CA VAL A 269 19.70 5.88 6.07
C VAL A 269 19.95 4.66 6.97
N LYS A 270 21.19 4.15 7.02
CA LYS A 270 21.54 3.00 7.87
C LYS A 270 21.88 3.49 9.28
N ASP A 271 21.86 2.58 10.25
CA ASP A 271 22.41 2.81 11.60
C ASP A 271 21.73 3.93 12.41
N LEU A 272 20.44 4.17 12.15
CA LEU A 272 19.60 5.06 12.96
C LEU A 272 18.77 4.25 13.97
N SER A 273 19.26 4.14 15.20
CA SER A 273 18.59 3.40 16.29
C SER A 273 17.19 3.92 16.63
N CYS A 274 16.93 5.21 16.40
CA CYS A 274 15.62 5.82 16.65
C CYS A 274 14.53 5.38 15.67
N ARG A 275 14.85 4.64 14.59
CA ARG A 275 13.90 4.31 13.52
C ARG A 275 13.39 2.85 13.63
N PRO A 276 12.09 2.61 13.41
CA PRO A 276 11.05 3.61 13.22
C PRO A 276 10.68 4.28 14.55
N CYS A 277 10.44 5.59 14.51
CA CYS A 277 9.83 6.33 15.63
C CYS A 277 8.33 6.54 15.42
N SER A 278 7.82 6.25 14.21
CA SER A 278 6.39 6.15 13.90
C SER A 278 6.15 5.03 12.90
N VAL A 279 5.01 4.34 13.04
CA VAL A 279 4.53 3.33 12.11
C VAL A 279 4.14 3.96 10.77
N PHE A 280 3.55 5.16 10.82
CA PHE A 280 2.94 5.83 9.67
C PHE A 280 3.68 7.12 9.28
N GLY A 281 4.71 7.52 10.02
CA GLY A 281 5.46 8.77 9.80
C GLY A 281 4.69 10.03 10.16
N ASP A 282 3.61 9.87 10.94
CA ASP A 282 2.65 10.89 11.38
C ASP A 282 3.00 11.54 12.73
N LYS A 283 4.11 11.14 13.35
CA LYS A 283 4.63 11.75 14.58
C LYS A 283 5.78 12.69 14.28
N GLU A 284 6.01 13.63 15.18
CA GLU A 284 7.22 14.45 15.16
C GLU A 284 8.47 13.58 15.33
N CYS A 285 9.59 14.05 14.77
CA CYS A 285 10.86 13.34 14.89
C CYS A 285 11.33 13.34 16.35
N TYR A 286 11.53 12.15 16.91
CA TYR A 286 12.07 12.00 18.27
C TYR A 286 13.41 12.73 18.48
N ARG A 287 14.32 12.67 17.51
CA ARG A 287 15.62 13.37 17.57
C ARG A 287 15.51 14.89 17.33
N GLY A 288 14.40 15.36 16.76
CA GLY A 288 14.21 16.76 16.34
C GLY A 288 14.95 17.18 15.06
N ASP A 289 15.98 16.43 14.64
CA ASP A 289 16.84 16.77 13.50
C ASP A 289 16.43 16.17 12.15
N TRP A 290 15.46 15.25 12.14
CA TRP A 290 15.05 14.49 10.96
C TRP A 290 16.22 13.81 10.23
N ALA A 291 17.22 13.29 10.95
CA ALA A 291 18.39 12.62 10.35
C ALA A 291 18.05 11.60 9.26
N CYS A 292 16.95 10.82 9.43
CA CYS A 292 16.46 9.86 8.43
C CYS A 292 16.06 10.48 7.06
N ILE A 293 15.80 11.78 7.02
CA ILE A 293 15.45 12.57 5.84
C ILE A 293 16.65 13.43 5.40
N GLU A 294 17.26 14.14 6.35
CA GLU A 294 18.33 15.10 6.08
C GLU A 294 19.66 14.43 5.67
N GLU A 295 19.98 13.28 6.26
CA GLU A 295 21.19 12.50 5.91
C GLU A 295 20.94 11.52 4.75
N PHE A 296 19.70 11.48 4.22
CA PHE A 296 19.38 10.60 3.10
C PHE A 296 20.17 11.01 1.85
N SER A 297 20.94 10.06 1.31
CA SER A 297 21.69 10.22 0.07
C SER A 297 20.91 9.63 -1.10
N ILE A 298 20.50 10.49 -2.03
CA ILE A 298 19.79 10.10 -3.26
C ILE A 298 20.66 9.23 -4.18
N GLN A 299 21.99 9.26 -4.04
CA GLN A 299 22.86 8.40 -4.86
C GLN A 299 22.65 6.92 -4.59
N LYS A 300 22.25 6.54 -3.37
CA LYS A 300 21.88 5.15 -3.07
C LYS A 300 20.65 4.68 -3.86
N VAL A 301 19.79 5.60 -4.28
CA VAL A 301 18.68 5.28 -5.19
C VAL A 301 19.22 5.12 -6.60
N VAL A 302 20.07 6.03 -7.07
CA VAL A 302 20.68 5.99 -8.41
C VAL A 302 21.48 4.70 -8.62
N GLU A 303 22.23 4.24 -7.62
CA GLU A 303 23.01 2.98 -7.67
C GLU A 303 22.13 1.71 -7.84
N LYS A 304 20.82 1.80 -7.57
CA LYS A 304 19.87 0.68 -7.72
C LYS A 304 19.23 0.61 -9.11
N ILE A 305 19.40 1.66 -9.91
CA ILE A 305 18.82 1.84 -11.24
C ILE A 305 19.89 1.54 -12.28
#